data_AF-A0A536HAF1-F1
#
_entry.id   AF-A0A536HAF1-F1
#
_cell.length_a   1.000
_cell.length_b   1.000
_cell.length_c   1.000
_cell.angle_alpha   90.00
_cell.angle_beta   90.00
_cell.angle_gamma   90.00
#
_symmetry.space_group_name_H-M   'P 1'
#
loop_
_entity.id
_entity.type
_entity.pdbx_description
1 polymer ?
#
loop_
_entity_poly.entity_id
_entity_poly.type
_entity_poly.pdbx_seq_one_letter_code
_entity_poly.pdbx_strand_id
1 'polypeptide(L)'
;MPPYWGVEALKAQAIAARTFAIRKLGQGGDFDLRASESDQAYSGLTDQREESNAAVDGTRGQVLTYQGQLITAFYMASDGGHTESSEFRFVGWDNGPQLRSHLGYLTGISDAFDRGPSWQVGPFTASGAATVLRDNGRDIGDRLLGIDVLQKDPSGRLVGVRVRGSSKSVEISGPTLRAWFGLPDTLVDIVGGG
;
A
#
# COMPACT_ATOMS: atom_id res chain seq x y z
N MET A 1 3.32 -7.79 -13.68
CA MET A 1 3.55 -9.15 -13.13
C MET A 1 4.53 -9.87 -14.04
N PRO A 2 5.58 -10.52 -13.53
CA PRO A 2 6.55 -11.24 -14.37
C PRO A 2 5.89 -12.40 -15.15
N PRO A 3 6.21 -12.59 -16.44
CA PRO A 3 5.56 -13.60 -17.28
C PRO A 3 5.85 -15.04 -16.83
N TYR A 4 6.89 -15.25 -16.03
CA TYR A 4 7.30 -16.57 -15.53
C TYR A 4 6.63 -17.00 -14.21
N TRP A 5 5.69 -16.20 -13.65
CA TRP A 5 4.98 -16.54 -12.40
C TRP A 5 3.89 -17.63 -12.56
N GLY A 6 3.76 -18.20 -13.75
CA GLY A 6 2.84 -19.28 -14.04
C GLY A 6 1.48 -18.78 -14.53
N VAL A 7 0.84 -19.61 -15.35
CA VAL A 7 -0.36 -19.21 -16.11
C VAL A 7 -1.53 -18.80 -15.20
N GLU A 8 -1.74 -19.48 -14.08
CA GLU A 8 -2.87 -19.18 -13.19
C GLU A 8 -2.67 -17.86 -12.42
N ALA A 9 -1.42 -17.50 -12.08
CA ALA A 9 -1.12 -16.19 -11.51
C ALA A 9 -1.39 -15.06 -12.52
N LEU A 10 -0.96 -15.26 -13.78
CA LEU A 10 -1.22 -14.28 -14.85
C LEU A 10 -2.72 -14.12 -15.13
N LYS A 11 -3.49 -15.22 -15.11
CA LYS A 11 -4.96 -15.18 -15.26
C LYS A 11 -5.62 -14.42 -14.11
N ALA A 12 -5.23 -14.73 -12.86
CA ALA A 12 -5.75 -14.02 -11.67
C ALA A 12 -5.47 -12.51 -11.77
N GLN A 13 -4.24 -12.12 -12.15
CA GLN A 13 -3.88 -10.74 -12.36
C GLN A 13 -4.69 -10.08 -13.49
N ALA A 14 -4.92 -10.78 -14.61
CA ALA A 14 -5.73 -10.25 -15.72
C ALA A 14 -7.18 -9.97 -15.29
N ILE A 15 -7.79 -10.86 -14.51
CA ILE A 15 -9.14 -10.69 -13.96
C ILE A 15 -9.18 -9.51 -12.97
N ALA A 16 -8.22 -9.42 -12.04
CA ALA A 16 -8.13 -8.33 -11.09
C ALA A 16 -7.93 -6.97 -11.77
N ALA A 17 -6.99 -6.88 -12.71
CA ALA A 17 -6.71 -5.68 -13.48
C ALA A 17 -7.94 -5.21 -14.27
N ARG A 18 -8.62 -6.13 -14.96
CA ARG A 18 -9.87 -5.84 -15.69
C ARG A 18 -10.98 -5.34 -14.77
N THR A 19 -11.16 -5.98 -13.62
CA THR A 19 -12.19 -5.61 -12.65
C THR A 19 -11.94 -4.18 -12.13
N PHE A 20 -10.72 -3.88 -11.73
CA PHE A 20 -10.34 -2.54 -11.25
C PHE A 20 -10.53 -1.49 -12.36
N ALA A 21 -10.09 -1.78 -13.58
CA ALA A 21 -10.25 -0.89 -14.72
C ALA A 21 -11.73 -0.53 -14.95
N ILE A 22 -12.60 -1.54 -15.06
CA ILE A 22 -14.04 -1.34 -15.29
C ILE A 22 -14.68 -0.58 -14.12
N ARG A 23 -14.29 -0.87 -12.88
CA ARG A 23 -14.80 -0.17 -11.68
C ARG A 23 -14.46 1.33 -11.67
N LYS A 24 -13.38 1.72 -12.34
CA LYS A 24 -12.87 3.10 -12.47
C LYS A 24 -13.44 3.87 -13.67
N LEU A 25 -13.98 3.18 -14.67
CA LEU A 25 -14.55 3.83 -15.86
C LEU A 25 -15.69 4.79 -15.52
N GLY A 26 -15.76 5.90 -16.27
CA GLY A 26 -16.90 6.80 -16.25
C GLY A 26 -17.01 7.66 -14.99
N GLN A 27 -15.91 7.81 -14.23
CA GLN A 27 -15.89 8.62 -13.00
C GLN A 27 -15.71 10.13 -13.25
N GLY A 28 -15.69 10.56 -14.52
CA GLY A 28 -15.62 11.97 -14.92
C GLY A 28 -14.18 12.48 -14.95
N GLY A 29 -13.67 12.77 -16.15
CA GLY A 29 -12.32 13.26 -16.41
C GLY A 29 -11.92 13.01 -17.86
N ASP A 30 -10.75 13.52 -18.27
CA ASP A 30 -10.20 13.30 -19.61
C ASP A 30 -9.70 11.86 -19.83
N PHE A 31 -9.51 11.10 -18.75
CA PHE A 31 -9.09 9.71 -18.73
C PHE A 31 -9.62 9.01 -17.47
N ASP A 32 -9.79 7.69 -17.54
CA ASP A 32 -10.29 6.88 -16.41
C ASP A 32 -9.18 6.29 -15.53
N LEU A 33 -7.99 6.04 -16.10
CA LEU A 33 -6.87 5.38 -15.45
C LEU A 33 -5.54 6.10 -15.71
N ARG A 34 -4.69 6.20 -14.69
CA ARG A 34 -3.30 6.63 -14.80
C ARG A 34 -2.40 5.43 -15.11
N ALA A 35 -1.42 5.65 -15.98
CA ALA A 35 -0.35 4.69 -16.26
C ALA A 35 0.73 4.71 -15.15
N SER A 36 0.32 4.51 -13.90
CA SER A 36 1.22 4.45 -12.75
C SER A 36 0.60 3.64 -11.61
N GLU A 37 1.37 3.32 -10.59
CA GLU A 37 0.93 2.58 -9.40
C GLU A 37 -0.23 3.24 -8.64
N SER A 38 -0.54 4.51 -8.94
CA SER A 38 -1.74 5.18 -8.42
C SER A 38 -3.06 4.57 -8.94
N ASP A 39 -3.02 3.94 -10.12
CA ASP A 39 -4.13 3.16 -10.68
C ASP A 39 -3.64 1.76 -11.06
N GLN A 40 -2.90 1.63 -12.16
CA GLN A 40 -2.27 0.38 -12.60
C GLN A 40 -0.96 0.65 -13.34
N ALA A 41 0.05 -0.20 -13.14
CA ALA A 41 1.29 -0.12 -13.89
C ALA A 41 1.05 -0.44 -15.38
N TYR A 42 1.43 0.48 -16.26
CA TYR A 42 1.32 0.31 -17.72
C TYR A 42 2.58 0.84 -18.41
N SER A 43 3.35 -0.07 -19.00
CA SER A 43 4.63 0.24 -19.67
C SER A 43 4.48 0.53 -21.17
N GLY A 44 3.26 0.73 -21.67
CA GLY A 44 3.00 0.84 -23.10
C GLY A 44 2.95 -0.50 -23.83
N LEU A 45 2.80 -0.45 -25.16
CA LEU A 45 2.70 -1.64 -26.02
C LEU A 45 4.05 -2.34 -26.28
N THR A 46 5.16 -1.75 -25.84
CA THR A 46 6.52 -2.25 -26.14
C THR A 46 6.98 -3.39 -25.25
N ASP A 47 6.23 -3.74 -24.19
CA ASP A 47 6.58 -4.80 -23.25
C ASP A 47 5.51 -5.91 -23.21
N GLN A 48 4.88 -6.17 -24.36
CA GLN A 48 3.93 -7.28 -24.49
C GLN A 48 4.66 -8.63 -24.42
N ARG A 49 4.04 -9.58 -23.71
CA ARG A 49 4.53 -10.95 -23.54
C ARG A 49 3.42 -11.91 -23.93
N GLU A 50 3.76 -12.96 -24.68
CA GLU A 50 2.79 -13.92 -25.20
C GLU A 50 2.01 -14.59 -24.05
N GLU A 51 2.69 -14.92 -22.95
CA GLU A 51 2.10 -15.58 -21.79
C GLU A 51 1.08 -14.68 -21.09
N SER A 52 1.37 -13.38 -20.97
CA SER A 52 0.45 -12.41 -20.38
C SER A 52 -0.75 -12.15 -21.30
N ASN A 53 -0.53 -12.07 -22.61
CA ASN A 53 -1.60 -11.91 -23.61
C ASN A 53 -2.54 -13.12 -23.59
N ALA A 54 -2.00 -14.34 -23.58
CA ALA A 54 -2.78 -15.57 -23.51
C ALA A 54 -3.63 -15.65 -22.23
N ALA A 55 -3.11 -15.15 -21.09
CA ALA A 55 -3.87 -15.07 -19.84
C ALA A 55 -5.02 -14.05 -19.90
N VAL A 56 -4.81 -12.90 -20.57
CA VAL A 56 -5.86 -11.91 -20.82
C VAL A 56 -6.96 -12.50 -21.69
N ASP A 57 -6.59 -13.17 -22.79
CA ASP A 57 -7.54 -13.77 -23.72
C ASP A 57 -8.30 -14.95 -23.09
N GLY A 58 -7.57 -15.82 -22.37
CA GLY A 58 -8.16 -16.97 -21.66
C GLY A 58 -9.12 -16.61 -20.53
N THR A 59 -9.11 -15.36 -20.06
CA THR A 59 -10.01 -14.83 -19.02
C THR A 59 -10.97 -13.77 -19.53
N ARG A 60 -11.15 -13.68 -20.85
CA ARG A 60 -11.96 -12.64 -21.48
C ARG A 60 -13.35 -12.55 -20.83
N GLY A 61 -13.71 -11.34 -20.40
CA GLY A 61 -15.00 -11.04 -19.80
C GLY A 61 -15.16 -11.47 -18.33
N GLN A 62 -14.19 -12.16 -17.74
CA GLN A 62 -14.22 -12.51 -16.33
C GLN A 62 -13.86 -11.30 -15.46
N VAL A 63 -14.66 -11.08 -14.43
CA VAL A 63 -14.55 -10.00 -13.45
C VAL A 63 -14.87 -10.50 -12.05
N LEU A 64 -14.40 -9.80 -11.02
CA LEU A 64 -14.69 -10.09 -9.63
C LEU A 64 -15.87 -9.26 -9.15
N THR A 65 -16.84 -9.92 -8.51
CA THR A 65 -18.03 -9.27 -7.95
C THR A 65 -18.24 -9.67 -6.50
N TYR A 66 -18.81 -8.76 -5.73
CA TYR A 66 -19.30 -9.02 -4.38
C TYR A 66 -20.73 -8.48 -4.27
N GLN A 67 -21.67 -9.31 -3.82
CA GLN A 67 -23.10 -8.97 -3.76
C GLN A 67 -23.66 -8.43 -5.10
N GLY A 68 -23.22 -9.04 -6.21
CA GLY A 68 -23.66 -8.66 -7.56
C GLY A 68 -23.08 -7.34 -8.09
N GLN A 69 -22.18 -6.69 -7.36
CA GLN A 69 -21.50 -5.45 -7.77
C GLN A 69 -20.01 -5.70 -8.03
N LEU A 70 -19.43 -4.98 -8.99
CA LEU A 70 -17.98 -5.01 -9.23
C LEU A 70 -17.22 -4.53 -7.99
N ILE A 71 -16.19 -5.27 -7.60
CA ILE A 71 -15.30 -4.87 -6.50
C ILE A 71 -14.23 -3.89 -6.98
N THR A 72 -13.65 -3.14 -6.05
CA THR A 72 -12.35 -2.51 -6.30
C THR A 72 -11.25 -3.54 -6.05
N ALA A 73 -10.75 -4.17 -7.11
CA ALA A 73 -9.75 -5.23 -7.04
C ALA A 73 -8.33 -4.65 -6.84
N PHE A 74 -7.99 -4.29 -5.61
CA PHE A 74 -6.62 -3.91 -5.26
C PHE A 74 -5.68 -5.12 -5.33
N TYR A 75 -4.43 -4.87 -5.68
CA TYR A 75 -3.35 -5.85 -5.69
C TYR A 75 -2.03 -5.16 -5.36
N MET A 76 -1.04 -5.96 -4.96
CA MET A 76 0.29 -5.49 -4.55
C MET A 76 1.37 -6.48 -4.99
N ALA A 77 2.63 -6.05 -4.97
CA ALA A 77 3.75 -6.90 -5.41
C ALA A 77 4.10 -8.01 -4.41
N SER A 78 3.94 -7.73 -3.11
CA SER A 78 4.20 -8.60 -1.96
C SER A 78 3.43 -8.02 -0.77
N ASP A 79 3.00 -8.88 0.14
CA ASP A 79 2.19 -8.51 1.32
C ASP A 79 2.93 -8.73 2.65
N GLY A 80 4.17 -9.19 2.62
CA GLY A 80 4.97 -9.46 3.81
C GLY A 80 4.50 -10.67 4.62
N GLY A 81 3.69 -11.55 4.01
CA GLY A 81 3.15 -12.77 4.60
C GLY A 81 1.73 -12.64 5.15
N HIS A 82 1.10 -11.47 4.99
CA HIS A 82 -0.28 -11.24 5.40
C HIS A 82 -0.87 -10.02 4.67
N THR A 83 -2.02 -10.18 4.03
CA THR A 83 -2.76 -9.07 3.40
C THR A 83 -3.44 -8.19 4.46
N GLU A 84 -3.69 -6.92 4.14
CA GLU A 84 -4.28 -5.96 5.08
C GLU A 84 -5.81 -5.84 4.88
N SER A 85 -6.56 -5.72 5.97
CA SER A 85 -8.00 -5.40 5.87
C SER A 85 -8.21 -3.95 5.43
N SER A 86 -9.20 -3.72 4.57
CA SER A 86 -9.44 -2.42 3.91
C SER A 86 -9.57 -1.21 4.85
N GLU A 87 -10.09 -1.40 6.07
CA GLU A 87 -10.28 -0.36 7.07
C GLU A 87 -8.97 0.25 7.58
N PHE A 88 -7.86 -0.52 7.53
CA PHE A 88 -6.53 -0.09 7.99
C PHE A 88 -5.71 0.53 6.84
N ARG A 89 -5.89 0.07 5.60
CA ARG A 89 -5.04 0.48 4.47
C ARG A 89 -4.99 1.98 4.22
N PHE A 90 -6.10 2.66 4.44
CA PHE A 90 -6.24 4.11 4.22
C PHE A 90 -6.53 4.86 5.52
N VAL A 91 -6.02 4.33 6.64
CA VAL A 91 -6.23 4.89 7.98
C VAL A 91 -5.57 6.27 8.15
N GLY A 92 -6.35 7.21 8.67
CA GLY A 92 -5.87 8.51 9.13
C GLY A 92 -5.55 8.49 10.63
N TRP A 93 -4.98 9.58 11.13
CA TRP A 93 -4.78 9.75 12.57
C TRP A 93 -5.19 11.15 13.01
N ASP A 94 -6.18 11.22 13.90
CA ASP A 94 -6.60 12.45 14.58
C ASP A 94 -7.11 12.04 15.96
N ASN A 95 -6.26 12.22 16.98
CA ASN A 95 -6.48 11.77 18.35
C ASN A 95 -6.89 10.28 18.47
N GLY A 96 -6.42 9.45 17.54
CA GLY A 96 -6.78 8.04 17.40
C GLY A 96 -6.91 7.62 15.93
N PRO A 97 -7.06 6.31 15.66
CA PRO A 97 -7.18 5.79 14.30
C PRO A 97 -8.51 6.22 13.65
N GLN A 98 -8.41 6.86 12.49
CA GLN A 98 -9.55 7.20 11.65
C GLN A 98 -9.72 6.10 10.58
N LEU A 99 -10.38 5.00 10.99
CA LEU A 99 -10.58 3.82 10.14
C LEU A 99 -11.55 4.11 9.00
N ARG A 100 -11.36 3.41 7.88
CA ARG A 100 -12.30 3.43 6.75
C ARG A 100 -13.34 2.32 6.90
N SER A 101 -14.35 2.36 6.03
CA SER A 101 -15.37 1.33 5.98
C SER A 101 -14.74 -0.03 5.68
N HIS A 102 -15.08 -1.03 6.50
CA HIS A 102 -14.70 -2.41 6.26
C HIS A 102 -15.45 -2.95 5.04
N LEU A 103 -14.70 -3.40 4.04
CA LEU A 103 -15.20 -4.07 2.86
C LEU A 103 -15.00 -5.57 3.06
N GLY A 104 -16.09 -6.33 3.23
CA GLY A 104 -16.00 -7.76 3.58
C GLY A 104 -15.20 -8.61 2.58
N TYR A 105 -15.09 -8.19 1.32
CA TYR A 105 -14.28 -8.84 0.30
C TYR A 105 -12.78 -8.45 0.33
N LEU A 106 -12.39 -7.50 1.18
CA LEU A 106 -11.01 -7.06 1.45
C LEU A 106 -10.73 -7.21 2.94
N THR A 107 -10.83 -8.45 3.40
CA THR A 107 -10.42 -8.88 4.74
C THR A 107 -9.02 -9.46 4.66
N GLY A 108 -8.13 -9.03 5.56
CA GLY A 108 -6.77 -9.55 5.62
C GLY A 108 -6.73 -11.05 5.91
N ILE A 109 -5.86 -11.74 5.17
CA ILE A 109 -5.58 -13.17 5.29
C ILE A 109 -4.07 -13.41 5.33
N SER A 110 -3.65 -14.48 5.99
CA SER A 110 -2.25 -14.93 5.96
C SER A 110 -1.86 -15.45 4.58
N ASP A 111 -0.67 -15.07 4.12
CA ASP A 111 -0.04 -15.58 2.91
C ASP A 111 1.30 -16.26 3.27
N ALA A 112 1.30 -17.58 3.42
CA ALA A 112 2.51 -18.34 3.70
C ALA A 112 3.45 -18.47 2.48
N PHE A 113 3.01 -18.06 1.29
CA PHE A 113 3.74 -18.21 0.05
C PHE A 113 4.48 -16.95 -0.37
N ASP A 114 4.27 -15.82 0.31
CA ASP A 114 5.01 -14.60 0.00
C ASP A 114 6.52 -14.80 0.23
N ARG A 115 7.29 -14.36 -0.75
CA ARG A 115 8.75 -14.39 -0.80
C ARG A 115 9.33 -13.01 -1.11
N GLY A 116 8.54 -11.95 -0.90
CA GLY A 116 8.99 -10.58 -1.06
C GLY A 116 10.30 -10.31 -0.31
N PRO A 117 11.22 -9.53 -0.91
CA PRO A 117 12.48 -9.21 -0.26
C PRO A 117 12.23 -8.34 0.97
N SER A 118 13.07 -8.52 2.00
CA SER A 118 13.18 -7.53 3.06
C SER A 118 13.81 -6.25 2.53
N TRP A 119 13.52 -5.14 3.18
CA TRP A 119 14.01 -3.83 2.78
C TRP A 119 14.46 -3.04 4.02
N GLN A 120 15.34 -2.07 3.79
CA GLN A 120 15.79 -1.13 4.79
C GLN A 120 15.83 0.27 4.16
N VAL A 121 15.25 1.24 4.86
CA VAL A 121 15.33 2.65 4.49
C VAL A 121 16.03 3.40 5.63
N GLY A 122 17.04 4.19 5.29
CA GLY A 122 17.90 4.88 6.24
C GLY A 122 19.34 4.32 6.25
N PRO A 123 20.14 4.64 7.29
CA PRO A 123 19.74 5.33 8.51
C PRO A 123 19.38 6.80 8.28
N PHE A 124 18.46 7.32 9.08
CA PHE A 124 18.18 8.75 9.16
C PHE A 124 18.93 9.33 10.36
N THR A 125 19.60 10.46 10.18
CA THR A 125 20.11 11.24 11.33
C THR A 125 18.92 11.84 12.09
N ALA A 126 19.09 12.09 13.39
CA ALA A 126 18.03 12.69 14.20
C ALA A 126 17.56 14.05 13.65
N SER A 127 18.49 14.87 13.16
CA SER A 127 18.17 16.15 12.50
C SER A 127 17.59 15.98 11.10
N GLY A 128 18.03 14.97 10.34
CA GLY A 128 17.47 14.63 9.04
C GLY A 128 16.01 14.20 9.13
N ALA A 129 15.68 13.32 10.07
CA ALA A 129 14.30 12.92 10.34
C ALA A 129 13.42 14.09 10.80
N ALA A 130 13.96 14.98 11.64
CA ALA A 130 13.26 16.21 12.04
C ALA A 130 12.99 17.14 10.83
N THR A 131 13.93 17.22 9.88
CA THR A 131 13.76 17.99 8.64
C THR A 131 12.64 17.42 7.77
N VAL A 132 12.62 16.09 7.56
CA VAL A 132 11.54 15.41 6.81
C VAL A 132 10.16 15.73 7.40
N LEU A 133 10.02 15.69 8.73
CA LEU A 133 8.75 16.01 9.39
C LEU A 133 8.38 17.49 9.25
N ARG A 134 9.35 18.39 9.40
CA ARG A 134 9.15 19.84 9.25
C ARG A 134 8.70 20.20 7.83
N ASP A 135 9.34 19.65 6.81
CA ASP A 135 9.00 19.89 5.40
C ASP A 135 7.59 19.41 5.06
N ASN A 136 7.05 18.46 5.84
CA ASN A 136 5.68 17.97 5.74
C ASN A 136 4.72 18.62 6.77
N GLY A 137 5.08 19.77 7.33
CA GLY A 137 4.20 20.55 8.22
C GLY A 137 4.03 19.95 9.61
N ARG A 138 4.99 19.17 10.09
CA ARG A 138 5.07 18.63 11.46
C ARG A 138 6.41 18.99 12.09
N ASP A 139 6.54 20.22 12.56
CA ASP A 139 7.74 20.61 13.31
C ASP A 139 7.80 19.86 14.65
N ILE A 140 8.90 19.19 14.96
CA ILE A 140 9.13 18.50 16.24
C ILE A 140 10.34 19.10 17.00
N GLY A 141 10.84 20.25 16.54
CA GLY A 141 12.15 20.80 16.89
C GLY A 141 13.26 20.24 15.99
N ASP A 142 14.52 20.38 16.41
CA ASP A 142 15.69 20.16 15.55
C ASP A 142 16.22 18.72 15.53
N ARG A 143 15.65 17.83 16.35
CA ARG A 143 16.03 16.41 16.38
C ARG A 143 14.86 15.50 16.74
N LEU A 144 14.81 14.36 16.06
CA LEU A 144 14.04 13.20 16.47
C LEU A 144 14.69 12.56 17.71
N LEU A 145 13.90 12.34 18.74
CA LEU A 145 14.32 11.65 19.97
C LEU A 145 13.89 10.18 19.97
N GLY A 146 12.77 9.85 19.34
CA GLY A 146 12.29 8.47 19.23
C GLY A 146 10.94 8.38 18.54
N ILE A 147 10.55 7.15 18.20
CA ILE A 147 9.24 6.83 17.63
C ILE A 147 8.64 5.70 18.45
N ASP A 148 7.49 5.96 19.06
CA ASP A 148 6.74 4.97 19.82
C ASP A 148 5.60 4.43 18.94
N VAL A 149 5.51 3.11 18.80
CA VAL A 149 4.39 2.47 18.09
C VAL A 149 3.14 2.58 18.95
N LEU A 150 2.08 3.21 18.43
CA LEU A 150 0.81 3.35 19.14
C LEU A 150 -0.12 2.17 18.86
N GLN A 151 -0.18 1.74 17.59
CA GLN A 151 -1.04 0.64 17.19
C GLN A 151 -0.50 -0.06 15.94
N LYS A 152 -0.62 -1.39 15.93
CA LYS A 152 -0.50 -2.24 14.75
C LYS A 152 -1.85 -2.89 14.44
N ASP A 153 -2.09 -3.20 13.18
CA ASP A 153 -3.26 -3.98 12.75
C ASP A 153 -2.97 -5.50 12.90
N PRO A 154 -3.95 -6.39 12.61
CA PRO A 154 -3.72 -7.84 12.64
C PRO A 154 -2.64 -8.34 11.66
N SER A 155 -2.36 -7.62 10.56
CA SER A 155 -1.27 -7.95 9.64
C SER A 155 0.11 -7.51 10.16
N GLY A 156 0.17 -6.80 11.30
CA GLY A 156 1.39 -6.29 11.90
C GLY A 156 1.85 -4.92 11.35
N ARG A 157 1.08 -4.34 10.43
CA ARG A 157 1.33 -3.02 9.85
C ARG A 157 1.05 -1.91 10.85
N LEU A 158 1.86 -0.85 10.79
CA LEU A 158 1.65 0.33 11.60
C LEU A 158 0.32 1.01 11.24
N VAL A 159 -0.55 1.19 12.24
CA VAL A 159 -1.75 2.02 12.14
C VAL A 159 -1.42 3.45 12.54
N GLY A 160 -0.68 3.63 13.63
CA GLY A 160 -0.21 4.94 14.07
C GLY A 160 1.01 4.88 14.97
N VAL A 161 1.74 6.00 14.99
CA VAL A 161 2.96 6.18 15.77
C VAL A 161 2.97 7.55 16.44
N ARG A 162 3.66 7.64 17.57
CA ARG A 162 4.03 8.89 18.22
C ARG A 162 5.48 9.19 17.94
N VAL A 163 5.72 10.30 17.26
CA VAL A 163 7.05 10.81 16.95
C VAL A 163 7.43 11.82 18.00
N ARG A 164 8.46 11.52 18.80
CA ARG A 164 8.98 12.39 19.86
C ARG A 164 10.15 13.21 19.32
N GLY A 165 10.04 14.52 19.31
CA GLY A 165 11.16 15.40 19.00
C GLY A 165 11.61 16.26 20.18
N SER A 166 12.67 17.02 19.96
CA SER A 166 13.26 17.91 20.97
C SER A 166 12.36 19.01 21.51
N SER A 167 11.31 19.42 20.77
CA SER A 167 10.40 20.48 21.21
C SER A 167 9.03 19.94 21.59
N LYS A 168 8.48 19.01 20.80
CA LYS A 168 7.17 18.41 21.03
C LYS A 168 7.09 17.02 20.40
N SER A 169 6.02 16.32 20.75
CA SER A 169 5.62 15.08 20.11
C SER A 169 4.46 15.32 19.17
N VAL A 170 4.42 14.57 18.07
CA VAL A 170 3.30 14.54 17.13
C VAL A 170 2.89 13.10 16.90
N GLU A 171 1.61 12.87 16.62
CA GLU A 171 1.10 11.56 16.24
C GLU A 171 0.72 11.59 14.77
N ILE A 172 1.07 10.51 14.06
CA ILE A 172 0.80 10.35 12.64
C ILE A 172 0.40 8.91 12.34
N SER A 173 -0.36 8.71 11.26
CA SER A 173 -0.72 7.36 10.82
C SER A 173 0.47 6.64 10.19
N GLY A 174 0.44 5.31 10.17
CA GLY A 174 1.42 4.51 9.44
C GLY A 174 1.54 4.92 7.97
N PRO A 175 0.44 5.08 7.20
CA PRO A 175 0.50 5.56 5.83
C PRO A 175 1.19 6.92 5.67
N THR A 176 1.01 7.82 6.65
CA THR A 176 1.69 9.13 6.67
C THR A 176 3.19 8.97 6.87
N LEU A 177 3.61 8.15 7.85
CA LEU A 177 5.02 7.83 8.09
C LEU A 177 5.66 7.21 6.83
N ARG A 178 4.98 6.23 6.23
CA ARG A 178 5.41 5.57 4.98
C ARG A 178 5.65 6.60 3.87
N ALA A 179 4.69 7.48 3.63
CA ALA A 179 4.77 8.47 2.57
C ALA A 179 5.93 9.45 2.78
N TRP A 180 6.12 9.96 4.01
CA TRP A 180 7.14 10.98 4.28
C TRP A 180 8.56 10.44 4.31
N PHE A 181 8.75 9.21 4.80
CA PHE A 181 10.07 8.59 4.88
C PHE A 181 10.38 7.70 3.67
N GLY A 182 9.51 7.66 2.66
CA GLY A 182 9.73 6.87 1.43
C GLY A 182 9.78 5.37 1.69
N LEU A 183 8.99 4.87 2.64
CA LEU A 183 8.98 3.45 2.98
C LEU A 183 8.18 2.64 1.95
N PRO A 184 8.61 1.42 1.59
CA PRO A 184 7.83 0.55 0.70
C PRO A 184 6.47 0.14 1.28
N ASP A 185 6.40 -0.17 2.58
CA ASP A 185 5.21 -0.65 3.30
C ASP A 185 5.15 -0.02 4.71
N THR A 186 4.03 -0.18 5.42
CA THR A 186 3.86 0.09 6.86
C THR A 186 4.12 -1.14 7.74
N LEU A 187 4.40 -2.31 7.15
CA LEU A 187 4.96 -3.47 7.83
C LEU A 187 6.46 -3.24 8.04
N VAL A 188 6.80 -2.62 9.17
CA VAL A 188 8.17 -2.17 9.45
C VAL A 188 8.52 -2.41 10.91
N ASP A 189 9.80 -2.67 11.15
CA ASP A 189 10.42 -2.51 12.46
C ASP A 189 11.28 -1.25 12.44
N ILE A 190 11.05 -0.37 13.42
CA ILE A 190 11.82 0.87 13.55
C ILE A 190 13.01 0.58 14.47
N VAL A 191 14.20 0.57 13.88
CA VAL A 191 15.45 0.28 14.58
C VAL A 191 16.26 1.57 14.75
N GLY A 192 16.64 1.87 16.00
CA GLY A 192 17.41 3.06 16.33
C GLY A 192 16.54 4.19 16.88
N GLY A 193 16.90 4.62 18.08
CA GLY A 193 16.24 5.61 18.92
C GLY A 193 16.72 5.36 20.34
N GLY A 194 17.32 6.38 20.98
CA GLY A 194 17.93 6.25 22.30
C GLY A 194 16.93 5.91 23.41
#